data_AF-A0A351Y326-F1
#
_entry.id   AF-A0A351Y326-F1
#
_cell.length_a   1.000
_cell.length_b   1.000
_cell.length_c   1.000
_cell.angle_alpha   90.00
_cell.angle_beta   90.00
_cell.angle_gamma   90.00
#
_symmetry.space_group_name_H-M   'P 1'
#
loop_
_entity.id
_entity.type
_entity.pdbx_description
1 polymer ?
#
loop_
_entity_poly.entity_id
_entity_poly.type
_entity_poly.pdbx_seq_one_letter_code
_entity_poly.pdbx_strand_id
1 'polypeptide(L)' 'MSTKKVLLVVPGKDENVFKSFRNLPKVKYLYMDYLNPADLM' A
#
# COMPACT_ATOMS: atom_id res chain seq x y z
N MET A 1 -11.88 -2.84 -19.23
CA MET A 1 -10.87 -1.92 -18.65
C MET A 1 -10.26 -2.60 -17.43
N SER A 2 -8.95 -2.87 -17.43
CA SER A 2 -8.29 -3.52 -16.28
C SER A 2 -8.12 -2.49 -15.15
N THR A 3 -9.00 -2.55 -14.15
CA THR A 3 -8.98 -1.67 -12.98
C THR A 3 -7.89 -2.14 -12.01
N LYS A 4 -6.62 -1.96 -12.39
CA LYS A 4 -5.47 -2.43 -11.61
C LYS A 4 -5.43 -1.72 -10.26
N LYS A 5 -5.37 -2.49 -9.18
CA LYS A 5 -5.08 -2.03 -7.82
C LYS A 5 -3.60 -2.25 -7.53
N VAL A 6 -3.01 -1.38 -6.72
CA VAL A 6 -1.59 -1.44 -6.35
C VAL A 6 -1.47 -1.54 -4.84
N LEU A 7 -0.68 -2.52 -4.37
CA LEU A 7 -0.27 -2.62 -2.98
C LEU A 7 1.14 -2.04 -2.82
N LEU A 8 1.27 -0.99 -2.01
CA LEU A 8 2.55 -0.40 -1.63
C LEU A 8 2.95 -0.91 -0.25
N VAL A 9 3.98 -1.75 -0.21
CA VAL A 9 4.55 -2.30 1.04
C VAL A 9 5.78 -1.49 1.43
N VAL A 10 5.81 -0.99 2.65
CA VAL A 10 6.90 -0.14 3.16
C VAL A 10 7.59 -0.82 4.35
N PRO A 11 8.93 -0.83 4.41
CA PRO A 11 9.69 -1.55 5.44
C PRO A 11 9.50 -1.01 6.86
N GLY A 12 8.95 0.18 7.06
CA GLY A 12 8.73 0.76 8.38
C GLY A 12 7.86 2.01 8.34
N LYS A 13 7.62 2.61 9.52
CA LYS A 13 6.85 3.85 9.69
C LYS A 13 7.58 5.05 9.07
N ASP A 14 7.37 5.24 7.77
CA ASP A 14 7.75 6.45 7.05
C ASP A 14 6.50 7.32 6.80
N GLU A 15 6.38 8.39 7.58
CA GLU A 15 5.26 9.32 7.48
C GLU A 15 5.20 10.06 6.14
N ASN A 16 6.34 10.32 5.51
CA ASN A 16 6.40 11.06 4.25
C ASN A 16 5.85 10.20 3.12
N VAL A 17 6.22 8.92 3.10
CA VAL A 17 5.67 7.94 2.16
C VAL A 17 4.16 7.81 2.40
N PHE A 18 3.71 7.61 3.64
CA PHE A 18 2.28 7.53 3.94
C PHE A 18 1.50 8.77 3.46
N LYS A 19 1.97 9.99 3.79
CA LYS A 19 1.32 11.24 3.41
C LYS A 19 1.24 11.43 1.89
N SER A 20 2.24 10.95 1.15
CA SER A 20 2.31 11.08 -0.31
C SER A 20 1.32 10.15 -1.04
N PHE A 21 1.19 8.91 -0.57
CA PHE A 21 0.42 7.88 -1.29
C PHE A 21 -1.02 7.70 -0.79
N ARG A 22 -1.38 8.20 0.42
CA ARG A 22 -2.70 8.00 1.03
C ARG A 22 -3.89 8.52 0.22
N ASN A 23 -3.69 9.49 -0.68
CA ASN A 23 -4.76 10.11 -1.45
C ASN A 23 -4.89 9.56 -2.88
N LEU A 24 -4.08 8.56 -3.24
CA LEU A 24 -4.13 7.99 -4.57
C LEU A 24 -5.25 6.94 -4.65
N PRO A 25 -6.21 7.08 -5.59
CA PRO A 25 -7.24 6.08 -5.75
C PRO A 25 -6.62 4.75 -6.17
N LYS A 26 -7.12 3.65 -5.61
CA LYS A 26 -6.71 2.27 -5.91
C LYS A 26 -5.29 1.90 -5.43
N VAL A 27 -4.68 2.72 -4.57
CA VAL A 27 -3.43 2.38 -3.87
C VAL A 27 -3.76 1.97 -2.43
N LYS A 28 -3.36 0.76 -2.05
CA LYS A 28 -3.39 0.30 -0.66
C LYS A 28 -1.98 0.40 -0.10
N TYR A 29 -1.86 0.95 1.09
CA TYR A 29 -0.60 1.10 1.81
C TYR A 29 -0.54 0.10 2.96
N LEU A 30 0.63 -0.51 3.17
CA LEU A 30 0.84 -1.46 4.25
C LEU A 30 2.29 -1.43 4.74
N TYR A 31 2.49 -1.61 6.05
CA TYR A 31 3.83 -1.88 6.59
C TYR A 31 4.16 -3.36 6.43
N MET A 32 5.45 -3.66 6.27
CA MET A 32 5.93 -5.02 6.06
C MET A 32 5.52 -5.96 7.21
N ASP A 33 5.52 -5.46 8.45
CA ASP A 33 5.08 -6.20 9.64
C ASP A 33 3.60 -6.60 9.63
N TYR A 34 2.78 -5.92 8.82
CA TYR A 34 1.35 -6.21 8.69
C TYR A 34 1.00 -6.95 7.39
N LEU A 35 1.99 -7.32 6.57
CA LEU A 35 1.77 -7.96 5.27
C LEU A 35 1.18 -9.36 5.44
N ASN A 36 -0.04 -9.52 4.92
CA ASN A 36 -0.72 -10.82 4.91
C ASN A 36 -0.88 -11.34 3.48
N PRO A 37 -0.91 -12.66 3.27
CA PRO A 37 -1.13 -13.26 1.95
C PRO A 37 -2.42 -12.79 1.27
N ALA A 38 -3.46 -12.47 2.05
CA ALA A 38 -4.73 -11.97 1.53
C ALA A 38 -4.62 -10.58 0.88
N ASP A 39 -3.59 -9.79 1.23
CA ASP A 39 -3.34 -8.49 0.60
C ASP A 39 -2.71 -8.63 -0.79
N LEU A 40 -2.13 -9.80 -1.10
CA LEU A 40 -1.46 -10.11 -2.36
C LEU A 40 -2.38 -10.77 -3.40
N MET A 41 -3.55 -11.26 -3.00
CA MET A 41 -4.55 -11.95 -3.84
C MET A 41 -5.64 -10.99 -4.32
#